data_AF-A0A561VSB7-F1
#
_entry.id   AF-A0A561VSB7-F1
#
_cell.length_a   1.000
_cell.length_b   1.000
_cell.length_c   1.000
_cell.angle_alpha   90.00
_cell.angle_beta   90.00
_cell.angle_gamma   90.00
#
_symmetry.space_group_name_H-M   'P 1'
#
loop_
_entity.id
_entity.type
_entity.pdbx_description
1 polymer ?
#
loop_
_entity_poly.entity_id
_entity_poly.type
_entity_poly.pdbx_seq_one_letter_code
_entity_poly.pdbx_strand_id
1 'polypeptide(L)' 'MTMPAPGRRIIEISDEAFDVLARTAETQGTDFDGALRYLMQAPAVPTAGQNEDQDEDE' A
#
# COMPACT_ATOMS: atom_id res chain seq x y z
N MET A 1 -28.31 -0.25 5.85
CA MET A 1 -27.17 0.58 5.39
C MET A 1 -26.46 1.10 6.63
N THR A 2 -25.31 0.53 6.97
CA THR A 2 -24.50 0.97 8.12
C THR A 2 -23.79 2.26 7.73
N MET A 3 -24.16 3.38 8.33
CA MET A 3 -23.41 4.63 8.15
C MET A 3 -22.03 4.47 8.80
N PRO A 4 -20.92 4.78 8.11
CA PRO A 4 -19.60 4.70 8.71
C PRO A 4 -19.50 5.71 9.86
N ALA A 5 -18.91 5.29 10.98
CA ALA A 5 -18.62 6.17 12.10
C ALA A 5 -17.83 7.40 11.62
N PRO A 6 -18.07 8.60 12.18
CA PRO A 6 -17.34 9.80 11.76
C PRO A 6 -15.83 9.58 11.90
N GLY A 7 -15.10 9.84 10.80
CA GLY A 7 -13.65 9.58 10.71
C GLY A 7 -13.28 8.24 10.06
N ARG A 8 -14.22 7.30 9.89
CA ARG A 8 -13.98 6.04 9.18
C ARG A 8 -14.19 6.24 7.68
N ARG A 9 -13.15 5.99 6.90
CA ARG A 9 -13.21 5.95 5.43
C ARG A 9 -13.08 4.51 4.97
N ILE A 10 -13.88 4.15 3.97
CA ILE A 10 -13.73 2.88 3.25
C ILE A 10 -13.03 3.26 1.95
N ILE A 11 -11.92 2.58 1.67
CA ILE A 11 -11.18 2.72 0.42
C ILE A 11 -11.07 1.36 -0.24
N GLU A 12 -11.25 1.33 -1.54
CA GLU A 12 -10.97 0.16 -2.36
C GLU A 12 -9.53 0.30 -2.88
N ILE A 13 -8.78 -0.79 -2.81
CA ILE A 13 -7.38 -0.87 -3.26
C ILE A 13 -7.21 -2.14 -4.09
N SER A 14 -6.16 -2.19 -4.91
CA SER A 14 -5.82 -3.40 -5.66
C SER A 14 -5.36 -4.52 -4.73
N ASP A 15 -5.48 -5.77 -5.20
CA ASP A 15 -5.03 -6.94 -4.46
C ASP A 15 -3.53 -6.86 -4.12
N GLU A 16 -2.70 -6.36 -5.07
CA GLU A 16 -1.27 -6.16 -4.83
C GLU A 16 -0.97 -5.16 -3.70
N ALA A 17 -1.71 -4.04 -3.67
CA ALA A 17 -1.57 -3.06 -2.60
C ALA A 17 -2.03 -3.63 -1.25
N PHE A 18 -3.06 -4.47 -1.27
CA PHE A 18 -3.53 -5.19 -0.09
C PHE A 18 -2.46 -6.15 0.44
N ASP A 19 -1.79 -6.91 -0.42
CA ASP A 19 -0.74 -7.85 -0.02
C ASP A 19 0.44 -7.13 0.65
N VAL A 20 0.88 -5.99 0.10
CA VAL A 20 1.93 -5.16 0.71
C VAL A 20 1.49 -4.66 2.08
N LEU A 21 0.24 -4.20 2.20
CA LEU A 21 -0.30 -3.67 3.45
C LEU A 21 -0.42 -4.77 4.52
N ALA A 22 -0.93 -5.95 4.15
CA ALA A 22 -1.06 -7.11 5.03
C ALA A 22 0.29 -7.60 5.54
N ARG A 23 1.27 -7.76 4.64
CA ARG A 23 2.63 -8.15 5.01
C ARG A 23 3.27 -7.13 5.94
N THR A 24 3.02 -5.83 5.72
CA THR A 24 3.55 -4.77 6.58
C THR A 24 2.91 -4.81 7.97
N ALA A 25 1.60 -5.03 8.05
CA ALA A 25 0.87 -5.18 9.30
C ALA A 25 1.41 -6.35 10.14
N GLU A 26 1.62 -7.51 9.51
CA GLU A 26 2.23 -8.68 10.17
C GLU A 26 3.65 -8.40 10.65
N THR A 27 4.48 -7.80 9.78
CA THR A 27 5.91 -7.52 10.10
C THR A 27 6.05 -6.54 11.25
N GLN A 28 5.20 -5.51 11.30
CA GLN A 28 5.23 -4.48 12.35
C GLN A 28 4.39 -4.85 13.58
N GLY A 29 3.65 -5.97 13.53
CA GLY A 29 2.74 -6.38 14.60
C GLY A 29 1.63 -5.36 14.88
N THR A 30 1.09 -4.73 13.83
CA THR A 30 0.10 -3.65 13.91
C THR A 30 -1.12 -3.93 13.03
N ASP A 31 -2.15 -3.08 13.11
CA ASP A 31 -3.32 -3.17 12.23
C ASP A 31 -3.09 -2.48 10.89
N PHE A 32 -4.06 -2.56 9.98
CA PHE A 32 -3.93 -1.96 8.65
C PHE A 32 -3.75 -0.42 8.70
N ASP A 33 -4.35 0.25 9.67
CA ASP A 33 -4.19 1.70 9.85
C ASP A 33 -2.77 2.05 10.32
N GLY A 34 -2.23 1.27 11.27
CA GLY A 34 -0.85 1.39 11.72
C GLY A 34 0.17 1.08 10.60
N ALA A 35 -0.09 0.04 9.80
CA ALA A 35 0.71 -0.32 8.64
C ALA A 35 0.69 0.77 7.58
N LEU A 36 -0.50 1.31 7.26
CA LEU A 36 -0.64 2.41 6.31
C LEU A 36 0.10 3.66 6.81
N ARG A 37 -0.01 3.97 8.10
CA ARG A 37 0.72 5.09 8.71
C ARG A 37 2.23 4.88 8.63
N TYR A 38 2.71 3.67 8.86
CA TYR A 38 4.12 3.33 8.71
C TYR A 38 4.58 3.54 7.27
N LEU A 39 3.83 3.04 6.28
CA LEU A 39 4.18 3.20 4.86
C LEU A 39 4.18 4.67 4.41
N MET A 40 3.28 5.50 4.95
CA MET A 40 3.25 6.94 4.66
C MET A 40 4.40 7.72 5.34
N GLN A 41 4.93 7.23 6.46
CA GLN A 41 6.01 7.88 7.22
C GLN A 41 7.39 7.37 6.85
N ALA A 42 7.49 6.15 6.33
CA ALA A 42 8.74 5.59 5.84
C ALA A 42 9.26 6.47 4.69
N PRO A 43 10.55 6.84 4.69
CA PRO A 43 11.13 7.48 3.52
C PRO A 43 10.93 6.55 2.33
N ALA A 44 10.28 7.05 1.28
CA ALA A 44 10.04 6.29 0.07
C ALA A 44 11.39 5.81 -0.48
N VAL A 45 11.72 4.56 -0.22
CA VAL A 45 12.86 3.91 -0.87
C VAL A 45 12.44 3.81 -2.33
N PRO A 46 13.16 4.42 -3.28
CA PRO A 46 12.80 4.30 -4.67
C PRO A 46 12.70 2.82 -5.02
N THR A 47 11.53 2.40 -5.52
CA THR A 47 11.33 1.09 -6.12
C THR A 47 12.32 0.97 -7.28
N ALA A 48 13.46 0.36 -7.02
CA ALA A 48 14.40 -0.02 -8.06
C ALA A 48 13.79 -1.22 -8.79
N GLY A 49 13.14 -0.97 -9.92
CA GLY A 49 12.73 -2.02 -10.85
C GLY A 49 11.31 -1.91 -11.37
N GLN A 50 11.07 -0.98 -12.28
CA GLN A 50 10.32 -1.27 -13.51
C GLN A 50 11.18 -0.72 -14.66
N ASN A 51 12.22 -1.47 -15.03
CA ASN A 51 12.84 -1.35 -16.36
C ASN A 51 12.12 -2.36 -17.24
N GLU A 52 10.93 -1.99 -17.73
CA GLU A 52 10.29 -2.66 -18.86
C GLU A 52 9.83 -1.57 -19.84
N ASP A 53 10.79 -0.78 -20.32
CA ASP A 53 10.66 -0.16 -21.64
C ASP A 53 11.51 -0.99 -22.61
N GLN A 54 10.84 -1.98 -23.18
CA GLN A 54 11.13 -2.50 -24.51
C GLN A 54 10.96 -1.32 -25.48
N ASP A 55 12.06 -0.77 -25.98
CA ASP A 55 12.07 -0.05 -27.24
C ASP A 55 12.84 -0.90 -28.24
N GLU A 56 12.09 -1.71 -29.00
CA GLU A 56 12.46 -2.15 -30.34
C GLU A 56 12.41 -0.93 -31.29
N ASP A 57 13.17 -1.02 -32.40
CA ASP A 57 13.19 -0.15 -33.60
C ASP A 57 14.13 1.09 -33.61
N GLU A 58 15.37 0.93 -34.09
CA GLU A 58 15.81 1.19 -35.50
C GLU A 58 17.30 0.86 -35.72
#